data_AF-A0A1G1ZFV7-F1
#
_entry.id   AF-A0A1G1ZFV7-F1
#
_cell.length_a   1.000
_cell.length_b   1.000
_cell.length_c   1.000
_cell.angle_alpha   90.00
_cell.angle_beta   90.00
_cell.angle_gamma   90.00
#
_symmetry.space_group_name_H-M   'P 1'
#
loop_
_entity.id
_entity.type
_entity.pdbx_description
1 polymer ?
#
loop_
_entity_poly.entity_id
_entity_poly.type
_entity_poly.pdbx_seq_one_letter_code
_entity_poly.pdbx_strand_id
1 'polypeptide(L)'
;MEDKVIEKELSYKLGGIFFEIQDNLGRFCRERQYADLFAKKLTHKKINFKREYPIEIANRKSNFVDFIVDLDKKFAGLNRSSGQVLIEAMVAISIVTVGLLGIFSVLSRSLSLNRTVADNYVAANLAAEGIEIVKNIVDGNVLKIQNSTMVPWNLGVTNGVYVVNYNDNSLSSSILENCDADSIKNNASFAMTFNSDNGLYTHDTANQDIGISATNFKRVVCVDTSDDGNEIKVNSIVTWTGRGGAEFDINLEDHFYNWTPTECNDGIDNDDDKKTDYKEDPECNNLPDKNSELPKNISTP
;
A
#
# COMPACT_ATOMS: atom_id res chain seq x y z
N MET A 1 19.11 59.89 8.99
CA MET A 1 17.84 60.64 8.95
C MET A 1 17.13 60.30 10.24
N GLU A 2 16.88 61.26 11.12
CA GLU A 2 16.04 61.00 12.28
C GLU A 2 14.63 60.64 11.79
N ASP A 3 14.08 59.53 12.29
CA ASP A 3 12.74 59.04 11.96
C ASP A 3 11.69 60.02 12.49
N LYS A 4 11.40 61.04 11.68
CA LYS A 4 10.41 62.07 12.00
C LYS A 4 9.02 61.51 11.74
N VAL A 5 8.32 61.13 12.82
CA VAL A 5 6.90 60.77 12.76
C VAL A 5 6.10 61.92 12.16
N ILE A 6 5.47 61.67 11.00
CA ILE A 6 4.88 62.69 10.13
C ILE A 6 3.71 63.42 10.83
N GLU A 7 2.82 62.68 11.51
CA GLU A 7 1.58 63.22 12.08
C GLU A 7 1.33 62.74 13.52
N LYS A 8 2.27 63.03 14.42
CA LYS A 8 2.21 62.58 15.83
C LYS A 8 0.94 63.07 16.55
N GLU A 9 0.56 64.33 16.36
CA GLU A 9 -0.59 64.92 17.07
C GLU A 9 -1.94 64.45 16.53
N LEU A 10 -2.08 64.37 15.21
CA LEU A 10 -3.32 63.91 14.58
C LEU A 10 -3.56 62.43 14.92
N SER A 11 -2.53 61.60 14.85
CA SER A 11 -2.60 60.18 15.22
C SER A 11 -3.06 59.99 16.66
N TYR A 12 -2.52 60.79 17.59
CA TYR A 12 -2.92 60.74 19.00
C TYR A 12 -4.38 61.18 19.20
N LYS A 13 -4.82 62.24 18.53
CA LYS A 13 -6.21 62.72 18.57
C LYS A 13 -7.20 61.67 18.02
N LEU A 14 -6.86 61.03 16.91
CA LEU A 14 -7.67 59.98 16.30
C LEU A 14 -7.75 58.74 17.20
N GLY A 15 -6.62 58.32 17.78
CA GLY A 15 -6.57 57.22 18.75
C GLY A 15 -7.56 57.43 19.89
N GLY A 16 -7.57 58.62 20.48
CA GLY A 16 -8.54 58.97 21.54
C GLY A 16 -10.01 58.89 21.07
N ILE A 17 -10.31 59.32 19.83
CA ILE A 17 -11.67 59.21 19.28
C ILE A 17 -12.08 57.74 19.10
N PHE A 18 -11.16 56.86 18.67
CA PHE A 18 -11.48 55.45 18.50
C PHE A 18 -11.83 54.76 19.83
N PHE A 19 -11.08 55.07 20.89
CA PHE A 19 -11.42 54.58 22.23
C PHE A 19 -12.77 55.11 22.71
N GLU A 20 -13.06 56.40 22.53
CA GLU A 20 -14.38 56.96 22.86
C GLU A 20 -15.51 56.24 22.10
N ILE A 21 -15.31 55.91 20.83
CA ILE A 21 -16.31 55.21 20.01
C ILE A 21 -16.52 53.78 20.52
N GLN A 22 -15.44 53.10 20.85
CA GLN A 22 -15.48 51.76 21.42
C GLN A 22 -16.22 51.74 22.76
N ASP A 23 -15.99 52.74 23.62
CA ASP A 23 -16.69 52.87 24.91
C ASP A 23 -18.19 53.16 24.73
N ASN A 24 -18.56 53.91 23.68
CA ASN A 24 -19.96 54.27 23.43
C ASN A 24 -20.77 53.16 22.74
N LEU A 25 -20.21 52.51 21.71
CA LEU A 25 -20.93 51.54 20.88
C LEU A 25 -20.62 50.08 21.24
N GLY A 26 -19.55 49.81 21.99
CA GLY A 26 -19.10 48.45 22.28
C GLY A 26 -18.64 47.70 21.03
N ARG A 27 -18.71 46.37 21.08
CA ARG A 27 -18.40 45.47 19.95
C ARG A 27 -19.69 45.12 19.19
N PHE A 28 -19.57 44.62 17.95
CA PHE A 28 -20.66 44.09 17.11
C PHE A 28 -21.61 45.10 16.44
N CYS A 29 -21.30 46.40 16.45
CA CYS A 29 -22.05 47.35 15.61
C CYS A 29 -21.67 47.17 14.12
N ARG A 30 -22.58 47.56 13.23
CA ARG A 30 -22.27 47.58 11.79
C ARG A 30 -21.28 48.69 11.49
N GLU A 31 -20.42 48.47 10.50
CA GLU A 31 -19.42 49.42 10.02
C GLU A 31 -20.00 50.84 9.81
N ARG A 32 -21.17 50.95 9.19
CA ARG A 32 -21.87 52.23 8.99
C ARG A 32 -22.17 52.97 10.30
N GLN A 33 -22.50 52.26 11.37
CA GLN A 33 -22.80 52.86 12.68
C GLN A 33 -21.53 53.42 13.34
N TYR A 34 -20.41 52.71 13.20
CA TYR A 34 -19.10 53.23 13.63
C TYR A 34 -18.69 54.44 12.80
N ALA A 35 -18.86 54.39 11.48
CA ALA A 35 -18.55 55.50 10.58
C ALA A 35 -19.39 56.76 10.89
N ASP A 36 -20.69 56.61 11.15
CA ASP A 36 -21.57 57.73 11.47
C ASP A 36 -21.19 58.39 12.81
N LEU A 37 -20.87 57.59 13.83
CA LEU A 37 -20.41 58.12 15.11
C LEU A 37 -19.01 58.76 14.99
N PHE A 38 -18.13 58.16 14.20
CA PHE A 38 -16.79 58.71 13.93
C PHE A 38 -16.88 60.07 13.25
N ALA A 39 -17.71 60.21 12.21
CA ALA A 39 -17.98 61.48 11.56
C ALA A 39 -18.48 62.54 12.56
N LYS A 40 -19.43 62.18 13.43
CA LYS A 40 -19.97 63.08 14.46
C LYS A 40 -18.89 63.56 15.44
N LYS A 41 -18.00 62.65 15.87
CA LYS A 41 -16.89 62.96 16.78
C LYS A 41 -15.83 63.84 16.11
N LEU A 42 -15.53 63.61 14.84
CA LEU A 42 -14.62 64.46 14.05
C LEU A 42 -15.18 65.88 13.90
N THR A 43 -16.48 66.04 13.60
CA THR A 43 -17.12 67.36 13.55
C THR A 43 -17.06 68.08 14.90
N HIS A 44 -17.33 67.37 16.00
CA HIS A 44 -17.27 67.97 17.34
C HIS A 44 -15.86 68.45 17.73
N LYS A 45 -14.83 67.69 17.35
CA LYS A 45 -13.42 68.07 17.57
C LYS A 45 -12.87 69.03 16.51
N LYS A 46 -13.72 69.54 15.60
CA LYS A 46 -13.37 70.48 14.52
C LYS A 46 -12.23 69.99 13.62
N ILE A 47 -12.21 68.69 13.33
CA ILE A 47 -11.23 68.09 12.42
C ILE A 47 -11.86 68.03 11.02
N ASN A 48 -11.17 68.54 10.01
CA ASN A 48 -11.64 68.49 8.63
C ASN A 48 -11.58 67.05 8.10
N PHE A 49 -12.69 66.57 7.54
CA PHE A 49 -12.75 65.25 6.92
C PHE A 49 -13.70 65.21 5.73
N LYS A 50 -13.48 64.24 4.83
CA LYS A 50 -14.38 63.89 3.74
C LYS A 50 -14.64 62.39 3.74
N ARG A 51 -15.91 62.00 3.65
CA ARG A 51 -16.31 60.60 3.54
C ARG A 51 -16.30 60.13 2.09
N GLU A 52 -16.10 58.84 1.91
CA GLU A 52 -16.27 58.13 0.63
C GLU A 52 -15.53 58.83 -0.52
N TYR A 53 -14.25 59.13 -0.30
CA TYR A 53 -13.45 59.84 -1.30
C TYR A 53 -12.95 58.86 -2.37
N PRO A 54 -13.23 59.08 -3.65
CA PRO A 54 -12.72 58.24 -4.72
C PRO A 54 -11.22 58.49 -4.93
N ILE A 55 -10.41 57.44 -4.84
CA ILE A 55 -9.03 57.46 -5.31
C ILE A 55 -9.03 57.17 -6.81
N GLU A 56 -8.59 58.16 -7.58
CA GLU A 56 -8.38 58.03 -9.01
C GLU A 56 -6.96 57.52 -9.28
N ILE A 57 -6.85 56.33 -9.89
CA ILE A 57 -5.58 55.75 -10.33
C ILE A 57 -5.66 55.63 -11.85
N ALA A 58 -4.75 56.29 -12.56
CA ALA A 58 -4.69 56.28 -14.03
C ALA A 58 -6.02 56.64 -14.71
N ASN A 59 -6.68 57.73 -14.28
CA ASN A 59 -7.98 58.21 -14.78
C ASN A 59 -9.15 57.21 -14.63
N ARG A 60 -9.02 56.19 -13.78
CA ARG A 60 -10.12 55.31 -13.38
C ARG A 60 -10.36 55.40 -11.88
N LYS A 61 -11.62 55.53 -11.48
CA LYS A 61 -12.05 55.43 -10.08
C LYS A 61 -11.96 53.97 -9.68
N SER A 62 -10.90 53.59 -8.95
CA SER A 62 -10.64 52.19 -8.59
C SER A 62 -11.06 51.85 -7.17
N ASN A 63 -10.87 52.77 -6.22
CA ASN A 63 -11.10 52.51 -4.80
C ASN A 63 -11.74 53.72 -4.11
N PHE A 64 -12.59 53.50 -3.12
CA PHE A 64 -13.21 54.54 -2.30
C PHE A 64 -12.66 54.43 -0.88
N VAL A 65 -12.10 55.53 -0.38
CA VAL A 65 -11.64 55.60 1.01
C VAL A 65 -12.79 56.07 1.89
N ASP A 66 -13.05 55.35 2.97
CA ASP A 66 -14.16 55.65 3.88
C ASP A 66 -14.04 57.04 4.51
N PHE A 67 -12.84 57.43 4.93
CA PHE A 67 -12.53 58.73 5.49
C PHE A 67 -11.17 59.25 5.04
N ILE A 68 -11.15 60.46 4.49
CA ILE A 68 -9.96 61.29 4.39
C ILE A 68 -10.02 62.32 5.49
N VAL A 69 -9.05 62.28 6.39
CA VAL A 69 -8.90 63.22 7.51
C VAL A 69 -7.72 64.14 7.19
N ASP A 70 -7.89 65.43 7.45
CA ASP A 70 -6.93 66.50 7.11
C ASP A 70 -6.78 66.73 5.59
N LEU A 71 -7.75 67.45 5.01
CA LEU A 71 -7.87 67.73 3.57
C LEU A 71 -6.91 68.81 3.04
N ASP A 72 -6.13 69.45 3.92
CA ASP A 72 -5.30 70.62 3.54
C ASP A 72 -3.97 70.21 2.90
N LYS A 73 -3.60 68.93 2.97
CA LYS A 73 -2.39 68.41 2.33
C LYS A 73 -2.75 67.63 1.07
N LYS A 74 -2.35 68.18 -0.09
CA LYS A 74 -2.41 67.47 -1.38
C LYS A 74 -1.77 66.10 -1.21
N PHE A 75 -2.55 65.03 -1.40
CA PHE A 75 -2.03 63.67 -1.52
C PHE A 75 -1.07 63.65 -2.71
N ALA A 76 0.23 63.71 -2.44
CA ALA A 76 1.23 63.37 -3.42
C ALA A 76 0.95 61.92 -3.84
N GLY A 77 0.58 61.72 -5.11
CA GLY A 77 0.27 60.39 -5.63
C GLY A 77 1.35 59.40 -5.25
N LEU A 78 0.94 58.24 -4.74
CA LEU A 78 1.84 57.12 -4.46
C LEU A 78 2.48 56.68 -5.79
N ASN A 79 3.63 57.26 -6.12
CA ASN A 79 4.44 56.82 -7.24
C ASN A 79 4.93 55.41 -6.92
N ARG A 80 4.52 54.40 -7.72
CA ARG A 80 5.09 53.06 -7.65
C ARG A 80 6.60 53.16 -7.88
N SER A 81 7.40 52.77 -6.90
CA SER A 81 8.85 52.67 -7.08
C SER A 81 9.17 51.48 -7.98
N SER A 82 9.91 51.73 -9.06
CA SER A 82 10.31 50.77 -10.11
C SER A 82 11.23 49.63 -9.66
N GLY A 83 11.44 49.43 -8.35
CA GLY A 83 12.23 48.33 -7.78
C GLY A 83 11.42 47.25 -7.04
N GLN A 84 10.17 47.50 -6.65
CA GLN A 84 9.38 46.57 -5.82
C GLN A 84 8.97 45.28 -6.56
N VAL A 85 8.68 45.37 -7.86
CA VAL A 85 8.27 44.23 -8.69
C VAL A 85 9.38 43.18 -8.81
N LEU A 86 10.65 43.60 -8.79
CA LEU A 86 11.80 42.71 -8.98
C LEU A 86 12.00 41.83 -7.74
N ILE A 87 11.91 42.42 -6.54
CA ILE A 87 12.01 41.66 -5.28
C ILE A 87 10.82 40.71 -5.12
N GLU A 88 9.61 41.14 -5.46
CA GLU A 88 8.41 40.29 -5.42
C GLU A 88 8.55 39.08 -6.36
N ALA A 89 9.04 39.29 -7.59
CA ALA A 89 9.32 38.22 -8.53
C ALA A 89 10.43 37.27 -8.02
N MET A 90 11.48 37.80 -7.40
CA MET A 90 12.56 36.98 -6.83
C MET A 90 12.07 36.09 -5.69
N VAL A 91 11.25 36.64 -4.79
CA VAL A 91 10.64 35.88 -3.69
C VAL A 91 9.67 34.83 -4.24
N ALA A 92 8.81 35.21 -5.20
CA ALA A 92 7.86 34.28 -5.81
C ALA A 92 8.56 33.11 -6.52
N ILE A 93 9.59 33.38 -7.31
CA ILE A 93 10.38 32.33 -7.98
C ILE A 93 11.05 31.42 -6.94
N SER A 94 11.57 31.98 -5.84
CA SER A 94 12.21 31.19 -4.78
C SER A 94 11.24 30.23 -4.09
N ILE A 95 9.99 30.66 -3.84
CA ILE A 95 8.96 29.80 -3.25
C ILE A 95 8.55 28.70 -4.24
N VAL A 96 8.40 29.04 -5.52
CA VAL A 96 8.05 28.07 -6.58
C VAL A 96 9.14 27.04 -6.77
N THR A 97 10.42 27.42 -6.77
CA THR A 97 11.53 26.48 -6.96
C THR A 97 11.64 25.49 -5.81
N VAL A 98 11.54 25.95 -4.56
CA VAL A 98 11.55 25.07 -3.38
C VAL A 98 10.34 24.12 -3.41
N GLY A 99 9.15 24.62 -3.75
CA GLY A 99 7.95 23.80 -3.90
C GLY A 99 8.10 22.72 -5.00
N LEU A 100 8.63 23.11 -6.16
CA LEU A 100 8.81 22.21 -7.30
C LEU A 100 9.84 21.11 -7.00
N LEU A 101 10.94 21.44 -6.32
CA LEU A 101 11.95 20.45 -5.91
C LEU A 101 11.38 19.43 -4.92
N GLY A 102 10.52 19.87 -4.00
CA GLY A 102 9.80 18.96 -3.09
C GLY A 102 8.92 17.96 -3.85
N ILE A 103 8.13 18.45 -4.80
CA ILE A 103 7.26 17.60 -5.65
C ILE A 103 8.11 16.60 -6.46
N PHE A 104 9.20 17.08 -7.07
CA PHE A 104 10.08 16.23 -7.87
C PHE A 104 10.74 15.11 -7.04
N SER A 105 11.14 15.40 -5.79
CA SER A 105 11.70 14.41 -4.89
C SER A 105 10.71 13.28 -4.57
N VAL A 106 9.46 13.64 -4.27
CA VAL A 106 8.40 12.65 -3.98
C VAL A 106 8.07 11.82 -5.22
N LEU A 107 7.95 12.46 -6.40
CA LEU A 107 7.70 11.77 -7.66
C LEU A 107 8.80 10.75 -7.99
N SER A 108 10.06 11.14 -7.83
CA SER A 108 11.20 10.24 -8.07
C SER A 108 11.17 9.01 -7.16
N ARG A 109 10.85 9.18 -5.87
CA ARG A 109 10.67 8.08 -4.92
C ARG A 109 9.47 7.20 -5.29
N SER A 110 8.33 7.80 -5.66
CA SER A 110 7.11 7.07 -6.01
C SER A 110 7.30 6.16 -7.23
N LEU A 111 7.98 6.65 -8.28
CA LEU A 111 8.25 5.84 -9.48
C LEU A 111 9.20 4.68 -9.18
N SER A 112 10.17 4.88 -8.27
CA SER A 112 11.06 3.80 -7.85
C SER A 112 10.32 2.72 -7.07
N LEU A 113 9.36 3.10 -6.21
CA LEU A 113 8.56 2.15 -5.42
C LEU A 113 7.64 1.28 -6.29
N ASN A 114 7.09 1.83 -7.38
CA ASN A 114 6.20 1.08 -8.27
C ASN A 114 6.84 -0.20 -8.82
N ARG A 115 8.14 -0.17 -9.14
CA ARG A 115 8.85 -1.35 -9.62
C ARG A 115 9.03 -2.40 -8.53
N THR A 116 9.39 -1.98 -7.32
CA THR A 116 9.48 -2.88 -6.17
C THR A 116 8.13 -3.54 -5.86
N VAL A 117 7.03 -2.79 -5.97
CA VAL A 117 5.68 -3.34 -5.80
C VAL A 117 5.34 -4.36 -6.89
N ALA A 118 5.72 -4.10 -8.15
CA ALA A 118 5.54 -5.06 -9.24
C ALA A 118 6.33 -6.35 -9.01
N ASP A 119 7.60 -6.25 -8.60
CA ASP A 119 8.45 -7.41 -8.29
C ASP A 119 7.87 -8.22 -7.10
N ASN A 120 7.37 -7.55 -6.05
CA ASN A 120 6.67 -8.19 -4.93
C ASN A 120 5.44 -8.97 -5.40
N TYR A 121 4.66 -8.40 -6.32
CA TYR A 121 3.46 -9.06 -6.84
C TYR A 121 3.81 -10.30 -7.65
N VAL A 122 4.84 -10.24 -8.50
CA VAL A 122 5.34 -11.40 -9.24
C VAL A 122 5.82 -12.48 -8.28
N ALA A 123 6.65 -12.12 -7.29
CA ALA A 123 7.16 -13.07 -6.31
C ALA A 123 6.05 -13.74 -5.48
N ALA A 124 5.03 -12.98 -5.07
CA ALA A 124 3.88 -13.53 -4.35
C ALA A 124 3.09 -14.55 -5.19
N ASN A 125 2.86 -14.26 -6.48
CA ASN A 125 2.18 -15.20 -7.36
C ASN A 125 3.03 -16.44 -7.65
N LEU A 126 4.34 -16.29 -7.81
CA LEU A 126 5.25 -17.43 -7.98
C LEU A 126 5.28 -18.33 -6.72
N ALA A 127 5.25 -17.73 -5.53
CA ALA A 127 5.17 -18.48 -4.28
C ALA A 127 3.83 -19.21 -4.17
N ALA A 128 2.72 -18.53 -4.48
CA ALA A 128 1.39 -19.14 -4.47
C ALA A 128 1.31 -20.31 -5.47
N GLU A 129 1.81 -20.13 -6.70
CA GLU A 129 1.89 -21.18 -7.71
C GLU A 129 2.66 -22.40 -7.20
N GLY A 130 3.76 -22.20 -6.46
CA GLY A 130 4.50 -23.31 -5.85
C GLY A 130 3.68 -24.18 -4.92
N ILE A 131 2.82 -23.56 -4.11
CA ILE A 131 1.89 -24.26 -3.21
C ILE A 131 0.79 -24.97 -4.03
N GLU A 132 0.22 -24.28 -5.02
CA GLU A 132 -0.83 -24.83 -5.89
C GLU A 132 -0.37 -26.06 -6.68
N ILE A 133 0.89 -26.13 -7.11
CA ILE A 133 1.45 -27.32 -7.79
C ILE A 133 1.43 -28.52 -6.84
N VAL A 134 1.86 -28.35 -5.58
CA VAL A 134 1.82 -29.43 -4.58
C VAL A 134 0.38 -29.80 -4.27
N LYS A 135 -0.50 -28.80 -4.13
CA LYS A 135 -1.94 -29.01 -3.90
C LYS A 135 -2.57 -29.82 -5.02
N ASN A 136 -2.26 -29.53 -6.28
CA ASN A 136 -2.77 -30.25 -7.44
C ASN A 136 -2.35 -31.73 -7.43
N ILE A 137 -1.11 -32.04 -7.03
CA ILE A 137 -0.65 -33.43 -6.86
C ILE A 137 -1.47 -34.15 -5.78
N VAL A 138 -1.65 -33.50 -4.62
CA VAL A 138 -2.44 -34.06 -3.50
C VAL A 138 -3.90 -34.27 -3.90
N ASP A 139 -4.55 -33.26 -4.48
CA ASP A 139 -5.94 -33.33 -4.90
C ASP A 139 -6.13 -34.36 -6.02
N GLY A 140 -5.16 -34.49 -6.93
CA GLY A 140 -5.13 -35.55 -7.94
C GLY A 140 -5.13 -36.95 -7.33
N ASN A 141 -4.49 -37.16 -6.18
CA ASN A 141 -4.55 -38.42 -5.44
C ASN A 141 -5.89 -38.60 -4.72
N VAL A 142 -6.43 -37.54 -4.12
CA VAL A 142 -7.78 -37.56 -3.50
C VAL A 142 -8.84 -37.96 -4.52
N LEU A 143 -8.78 -37.43 -5.74
CA LEU A 143 -9.71 -37.80 -6.83
C LEU A 143 -9.58 -39.28 -7.24
N LYS A 144 -8.37 -39.86 -7.19
CA LYS A 144 -8.16 -41.29 -7.45
C LYS A 144 -8.82 -42.14 -6.34
N ILE A 145 -8.68 -41.75 -5.07
CA ILE A 145 -9.33 -42.41 -3.93
C ILE A 145 -10.85 -42.37 -4.09
N GLN A 146 -11.41 -41.21 -4.47
CA GLN A 146 -12.85 -41.08 -4.70
C GLN A 146 -13.36 -41.98 -5.85
N ASN A 147 -12.52 -42.27 -6.84
CA ASN A 147 -12.79 -43.22 -7.93
C ASN A 147 -12.37 -44.66 -7.59
N SER A 148 -12.31 -45.02 -6.31
CA SER A 148 -12.00 -46.37 -5.81
C SER A 148 -10.62 -46.90 -6.21
N THR A 149 -9.67 -46.02 -6.52
CA THR A 149 -8.28 -46.41 -6.78
C THR A 149 -7.49 -46.40 -5.48
N MET A 150 -6.77 -47.49 -5.20
CA MET A 150 -6.00 -47.65 -3.98
C MET A 150 -4.66 -46.89 -4.04
N VAL A 151 -4.68 -45.62 -3.65
CA VAL A 151 -3.50 -44.78 -3.48
C VAL A 151 -3.62 -43.96 -2.18
N PRO A 152 -2.51 -43.69 -1.46
CA PRO A 152 -2.56 -42.76 -0.36
C PRO A 152 -2.69 -41.31 -0.88
N TRP A 153 -3.33 -40.44 -0.11
CA TRP A 153 -3.58 -39.04 -0.49
C TRP A 153 -2.27 -38.25 -0.67
N ASN A 154 -1.26 -38.56 0.15
CA ASN A 154 0.09 -37.99 0.10
C ASN A 154 1.04 -38.68 -0.90
N LEU A 155 0.54 -39.51 -1.83
CA LEU A 155 1.38 -40.24 -2.79
C LEU A 155 2.27 -39.28 -3.60
N GLY A 156 3.59 -39.51 -3.54
CA GLY A 156 4.57 -38.70 -4.28
C GLY A 156 4.92 -37.36 -3.62
N VAL A 157 4.39 -37.11 -2.42
CA VAL A 157 4.68 -35.93 -1.60
C VAL A 157 5.38 -36.41 -0.32
N THR A 158 6.69 -36.22 -0.26
CA THR A 158 7.53 -36.63 0.88
C THR A 158 8.23 -35.42 1.47
N ASN A 159 8.77 -35.57 2.69
CA ASN A 159 9.60 -34.53 3.29
C ASN A 159 10.80 -34.20 2.38
N GLY A 160 10.99 -32.93 2.03
CA GLY A 160 12.09 -32.52 1.19
C GLY A 160 11.94 -31.13 0.57
N VAL A 161 12.96 -30.76 -0.19
CA VAL A 161 13.07 -29.48 -0.90
C VAL A 161 13.00 -29.75 -2.40
N TYR A 162 12.14 -29.02 -3.10
CA TYR A 162 11.75 -29.31 -4.48
C TYR A 162 11.87 -28.09 -5.38
N VAL A 163 12.28 -28.36 -6.61
CA VAL A 163 12.16 -27.44 -7.75
C VAL A 163 11.01 -27.97 -8.58
N VAL A 164 10.02 -27.12 -8.84
CA VAL A 164 8.78 -27.52 -9.53
C VAL A 164 8.47 -26.54 -10.64
N ASN A 165 7.86 -26.97 -11.73
CA ASN A 165 7.32 -26.12 -12.78
C ASN A 165 5.80 -26.25 -12.84
N TYR A 166 5.14 -25.28 -13.48
CA TYR A 166 3.68 -25.26 -13.65
C TYR A 166 3.10 -26.54 -14.29
N ASN A 167 3.93 -27.28 -15.04
CA ASN A 167 3.56 -28.50 -15.76
C ASN A 167 4.07 -29.79 -15.10
N ASP A 168 4.67 -29.71 -13.91
CA ASP A 168 5.15 -30.89 -13.21
C ASP A 168 3.99 -31.64 -12.55
N ASN A 169 3.90 -32.94 -12.85
CA ASN A 169 2.89 -33.83 -12.28
C ASN A 169 3.42 -34.64 -11.09
N SER A 170 4.66 -34.40 -10.68
CA SER A 170 5.36 -35.13 -9.62
C SER A 170 6.49 -34.27 -9.07
N LEU A 171 6.81 -34.45 -7.79
CA LEU A 171 7.89 -33.72 -7.14
C LEU A 171 9.24 -34.42 -7.36
N SER A 172 10.18 -33.75 -8.05
CA SER A 172 11.57 -34.22 -8.15
C SER A 172 12.42 -33.58 -7.06
N SER A 173 12.92 -34.38 -6.12
CA SER A 173 13.70 -33.92 -4.96
C SER A 173 14.99 -33.22 -5.36
N SER A 174 15.27 -32.08 -4.74
CA SER A 174 16.55 -31.35 -4.82
C SER A 174 17.50 -31.74 -3.68
N ILE A 175 18.79 -31.40 -3.82
CA ILE A 175 19.92 -31.85 -2.96
C ILE A 175 20.14 -30.95 -1.73
N LEU A 176 19.17 -30.09 -1.35
CA LEU A 176 19.33 -29.21 -0.19
C LEU A 176 18.78 -29.84 1.09
N GLU A 177 19.53 -29.71 2.19
CA GLU A 177 19.13 -30.15 3.54
C GLU A 177 18.18 -29.16 4.24
N ASN A 178 18.21 -27.86 3.90
CA ASN A 178 17.45 -26.81 4.61
C ASN A 178 16.59 -25.97 3.67
N CYS A 179 15.38 -25.65 4.14
CA CYS A 179 14.43 -24.76 3.48
C CYS A 179 14.48 -23.35 4.08
N ASP A 180 15.39 -22.51 3.58
CA ASP A 180 15.51 -21.13 4.05
C ASP A 180 15.95 -20.19 2.92
N ALA A 181 15.61 -18.91 3.05
CA ALA A 181 15.92 -17.89 2.06
C ALA A 181 17.42 -17.79 1.75
N ASP A 182 18.29 -17.93 2.75
CA ASP A 182 19.74 -17.74 2.60
C ASP A 182 20.40 -18.89 1.83
N SER A 183 19.95 -20.13 2.05
CA SER A 183 20.36 -21.32 1.31
C SER A 183 19.98 -21.25 -0.17
N ILE A 184 18.88 -20.57 -0.51
CA ILE A 184 18.38 -20.42 -1.89
C ILE A 184 19.17 -19.35 -2.66
N LYS A 185 19.52 -18.23 -1.99
CA LYS A 185 20.12 -17.04 -2.63
C LYS A 185 21.36 -17.35 -3.46
N ASN A 186 22.21 -18.28 -3.02
CA ASN A 186 23.49 -18.55 -3.67
C ASN A 186 23.47 -19.72 -4.65
N ASN A 187 22.36 -20.44 -4.76
CA ASN A 187 22.28 -21.62 -5.61
C ASN A 187 21.60 -21.27 -6.95
N ALA A 188 22.24 -21.68 -8.05
CA ALA A 188 21.77 -21.39 -9.41
C ALA A 188 20.63 -22.33 -9.85
N SER A 189 20.47 -23.49 -9.21
CA SER A 189 19.44 -24.47 -9.54
C SER A 189 18.02 -24.00 -9.22
N PHE A 190 17.86 -22.97 -8.39
CA PHE A 190 16.56 -22.38 -8.04
C PHE A 190 16.21 -21.17 -8.91
N ALA A 191 17.10 -20.76 -9.81
CA ALA A 191 16.86 -19.61 -10.66
C ALA A 191 15.66 -19.85 -11.59
N MET A 192 14.79 -18.86 -11.67
CA MET A 192 13.67 -18.84 -12.60
C MET A 192 14.10 -18.15 -13.89
N THR A 193 13.66 -18.69 -15.00
CA THR A 193 13.67 -18.07 -16.32
C THR A 193 12.26 -17.65 -16.72
N PHE A 194 12.17 -16.68 -17.62
CA PHE A 194 10.90 -16.17 -18.14
C PHE A 194 10.86 -16.41 -19.64
N ASN A 195 9.80 -17.06 -20.11
CA ASN A 195 9.56 -17.30 -21.52
C ASN A 195 8.64 -16.20 -22.07
N SER A 196 9.15 -15.41 -23.03
CA SER A 196 8.41 -14.30 -23.64
C SER A 196 7.24 -14.74 -24.52
N ASP A 197 7.23 -15.99 -25.00
CA ASP A 197 6.26 -16.46 -25.98
C ASP A 197 4.94 -16.88 -25.32
N ASN A 198 5.02 -17.45 -24.10
CA ASN A 198 3.85 -17.87 -23.32
C ASN A 198 3.61 -17.03 -22.05
N GLY A 199 4.56 -16.17 -21.67
CA GLY A 199 4.45 -15.32 -20.48
C GLY A 199 4.59 -16.08 -19.15
N LEU A 200 5.20 -17.27 -19.17
CA LEU A 200 5.34 -18.13 -17.99
C LEU A 200 6.76 -18.09 -17.41
N TYR A 201 6.83 -18.34 -16.11
CA TYR A 201 8.09 -18.53 -15.40
C TYR A 201 8.37 -20.03 -15.25
N THR A 202 9.61 -20.42 -15.50
CA THR A 202 10.05 -21.82 -15.50
C THR A 202 11.44 -21.94 -14.88
N HIS A 203 11.90 -23.16 -14.60
CA HIS A 203 13.29 -23.45 -14.24
C HIS A 203 14.13 -23.92 -15.45
N ASP A 204 13.62 -23.74 -16.66
CA ASP A 204 14.32 -24.08 -17.90
C ASP A 204 15.62 -23.29 -18.04
N THR A 205 16.60 -23.88 -18.73
CA THR A 205 17.86 -23.20 -19.01
C THR A 205 17.62 -22.00 -19.93
N ALA A 206 18.18 -20.85 -19.59
CA ALA A 206 18.05 -19.64 -20.39
C ALA A 206 18.55 -19.89 -21.83
N ASN A 207 17.68 -19.61 -22.79
CA ASN A 207 17.94 -19.81 -24.21
C ASN A 207 17.25 -18.69 -25.00
N GLN A 208 18.06 -17.72 -25.45
CA GLN A 208 17.56 -16.53 -26.14
C GLN A 208 16.99 -16.83 -27.52
N ASP A 209 17.36 -17.95 -28.14
CA ASP A 209 16.86 -18.35 -29.47
C ASP A 209 15.39 -18.80 -29.42
N ILE A 210 14.87 -19.12 -28.23
CA ILE A 210 13.48 -19.53 -27.97
C ILE A 210 12.77 -18.62 -26.95
N GLY A 211 13.23 -17.37 -26.81
CA GLY A 211 12.56 -16.36 -25.96
C GLY A 211 12.69 -16.57 -24.45
N ILE A 212 13.57 -17.46 -23.98
CA ILE A 212 13.76 -17.75 -22.55
C ILE A 212 14.89 -16.89 -21.98
N SER A 213 14.53 -15.95 -21.11
CA SER A 213 15.45 -15.00 -20.48
C SER A 213 15.65 -15.30 -19.00
N ALA A 214 16.86 -15.06 -18.49
CA ALA A 214 17.15 -15.17 -17.06
C ALA A 214 16.41 -14.07 -16.26
N THR A 215 15.87 -14.44 -15.11
CA THR A 215 15.24 -13.51 -14.17
C THR A 215 16.07 -13.36 -12.90
N ASN A 216 15.73 -12.38 -12.08
CA ASN A 216 16.31 -12.20 -10.75
C ASN A 216 15.60 -13.04 -9.66
N PHE A 217 14.52 -13.74 -10.01
CA PHE A 217 13.76 -14.54 -9.06
C PHE A 217 14.37 -15.93 -8.91
N LYS A 218 14.38 -16.41 -7.68
CA LYS A 218 14.68 -17.79 -7.33
C LYS A 218 13.55 -18.33 -6.50
N ARG A 219 13.12 -19.55 -6.78
CA ARG A 219 12.02 -20.19 -6.04
C ARG A 219 12.39 -21.58 -5.61
N VAL A 220 11.90 -21.94 -4.43
CA VAL A 220 11.90 -23.31 -3.94
C VAL A 220 10.56 -23.64 -3.30
N VAL A 221 10.20 -24.91 -3.31
CA VAL A 221 9.04 -25.44 -2.59
C VAL A 221 9.53 -26.49 -1.62
N CYS A 222 9.17 -26.35 -0.36
CA CYS A 222 9.57 -27.25 0.70
C CYS A 222 8.33 -27.89 1.26
N VAL A 223 8.43 -29.19 1.46
CA VAL A 223 7.35 -30.00 1.97
C VAL A 223 7.84 -30.65 3.25
N ASP A 224 7.09 -30.45 4.31
CA ASP A 224 7.26 -31.12 5.59
C ASP A 224 6.09 -32.08 5.81
N THR A 225 6.42 -33.33 6.10
CA THR A 225 5.46 -34.43 6.36
C THR A 225 5.78 -35.11 7.69
N SER A 226 6.45 -34.41 8.60
CA SER A 226 6.91 -34.95 9.88
C SER A 226 5.77 -35.19 10.89
N ASP A 227 4.58 -34.64 10.66
CA ASP A 227 3.38 -34.88 11.47
C ASP A 227 2.60 -36.11 11.01
N ASP A 228 2.59 -37.18 11.84
CA ASP A 228 1.71 -38.37 11.92
C ASP A 228 0.96 -38.91 10.66
N GLY A 229 1.35 -38.53 9.43
CA GLY A 229 0.70 -38.85 8.16
C GLY A 229 -0.57 -38.06 7.82
N ASN A 230 -1.04 -37.16 8.69
CA ASN A 230 -2.34 -36.47 8.55
C ASN A 230 -2.23 -35.02 8.07
N GLU A 231 -1.03 -34.46 8.05
CA GLU A 231 -0.75 -33.08 7.67
C GLU A 231 0.47 -33.03 6.74
N ILE A 232 0.35 -32.24 5.68
CA ILE A 232 1.44 -31.89 4.80
C ILE A 232 1.57 -30.37 4.89
N LYS A 233 2.69 -29.92 5.44
CA LYS A 233 3.03 -28.51 5.50
C LYS A 233 3.86 -28.14 4.27
N VAL A 234 3.46 -27.10 3.55
CA VAL A 234 4.13 -26.67 2.31
C VAL A 234 4.53 -25.22 2.43
N ASN A 235 5.83 -24.96 2.27
CA ASN A 235 6.41 -23.63 2.23
C ASN A 235 6.94 -23.34 0.83
N SER A 236 6.48 -22.27 0.18
CA SER A 236 7.10 -21.76 -1.04
C SER A 236 7.82 -20.46 -0.77
N ILE A 237 9.13 -20.48 -0.97
CA ILE A 237 10.02 -19.34 -0.73
C ILE A 237 10.51 -18.83 -2.07
N VAL A 238 10.26 -17.55 -2.33
CA VAL A 238 10.78 -16.82 -3.49
C VAL A 238 11.71 -15.73 -3.00
N THR A 239 12.94 -15.69 -3.54
CA THR A 239 13.94 -14.67 -3.24
C THR A 239 14.34 -13.93 -4.50
N TRP A 240 14.62 -12.63 -4.38
CA TRP A 240 15.16 -11.84 -5.49
C TRP A 240 15.98 -10.66 -5.00
N THR A 241 16.87 -10.19 -5.87
CA THR A 241 17.66 -8.97 -5.62
C THR A 241 17.03 -7.81 -6.39
N GLY A 242 16.66 -6.76 -5.66
CA GLY A 242 16.15 -5.50 -6.19
C GLY A 242 17.26 -4.51 -6.54
N ARG A 243 16.86 -3.31 -6.98
CA ARG A 243 17.80 -2.26 -7.36
C ARG A 243 18.59 -1.77 -6.14
N GLY A 244 19.91 -1.63 -6.30
CA GLY A 244 20.80 -1.21 -5.20
C GLY A 244 21.29 -2.36 -4.32
N GLY A 245 21.07 -3.62 -4.73
CA GLY A 245 21.55 -4.79 -4.00
C GLY A 245 20.70 -5.16 -2.79
N ALA A 246 19.52 -4.54 -2.63
CA ALA A 246 18.57 -4.93 -1.60
C ALA A 246 18.02 -6.32 -1.92
N GLU A 247 18.10 -7.23 -0.95
CA GLU A 247 17.55 -8.57 -1.04
C GLU A 247 16.14 -8.58 -0.46
N PHE A 248 15.25 -9.29 -1.13
CA PHE A 248 13.86 -9.46 -0.73
C PHE A 248 13.49 -10.94 -0.81
N ASP A 249 12.55 -11.34 0.03
CA ASP A 249 11.99 -12.67 0.06
C ASP A 249 10.50 -12.64 0.40
N ILE A 250 9.79 -13.65 -0.10
CA ILE A 250 8.42 -13.97 0.28
C ILE A 250 8.41 -15.46 0.62
N ASN A 251 7.92 -15.79 1.81
CA ASN A 251 7.65 -17.15 2.26
C ASN A 251 6.14 -17.29 2.45
N LEU A 252 5.49 -18.08 1.59
CA LEU A 252 4.11 -18.48 1.77
C LEU A 252 4.07 -19.89 2.33
N GLU A 253 3.18 -20.11 3.27
CA GLU A 253 2.99 -21.37 3.98
C GLU A 253 1.52 -21.77 3.86
N ASP A 254 1.27 -23.03 3.55
CA ASP A 254 -0.06 -23.63 3.57
C ASP A 254 0.01 -25.04 4.15
N HIS A 255 -1.12 -25.51 4.66
CA HIS A 255 -1.27 -26.77 5.37
C HIS A 255 -2.36 -27.60 4.71
N PHE A 256 -1.99 -28.77 4.20
CA PHE A 256 -2.92 -29.70 3.59
C PHE A 256 -3.23 -30.81 4.58
N TYR A 257 -4.52 -31.05 4.79
CA TYR A 257 -5.02 -32.12 5.64
C TYR A 257 -5.69 -33.20 4.79
N ASN A 258 -5.68 -34.42 5.31
CA ASN A 258 -6.55 -35.46 4.79
C ASN A 258 -8.00 -35.18 5.22
N TRP A 259 -8.75 -34.44 4.39
CA TRP A 259 -10.11 -33.99 4.70
C TRP A 259 -11.21 -34.92 4.17
N THR A 260 -10.86 -35.94 3.37
CA THR A 260 -11.77 -37.01 2.96
C THR A 260 -11.18 -38.38 3.29
N PRO A 261 -10.88 -38.66 4.56
CA PRO A 261 -10.56 -40.03 4.93
C PRO A 261 -11.82 -40.88 4.66
N THR A 262 -11.59 -42.10 4.17
CA THR A 262 -12.64 -43.10 3.96
C THR A 262 -12.93 -43.79 5.29
N GLU A 263 -14.12 -44.39 5.45
CA GLU A 263 -14.49 -45.11 6.68
C GLU A 263 -13.47 -46.19 7.07
N CYS A 264 -12.73 -46.72 6.10
CA CYS A 264 -11.65 -47.69 6.30
C CYS A 264 -10.23 -47.07 6.35
N ASN A 265 -10.10 -45.75 6.47
CA ASN A 265 -8.84 -45.03 6.60
C ASN A 265 -9.03 -43.67 7.33
N ASP A 266 -9.95 -43.59 8.30
CA ASP A 266 -10.24 -42.38 9.09
C ASP A 266 -9.86 -42.47 10.57
N GLY A 267 -9.41 -43.65 11.02
CA GLY A 267 -8.96 -43.90 12.39
C GLY A 267 -10.11 -43.96 13.39
N ILE A 268 -11.35 -44.13 12.93
CA ILE A 268 -12.56 -44.25 13.75
C ILE A 268 -13.16 -45.64 13.53
N ASP A 269 -13.40 -46.37 14.61
CA ASP A 269 -14.19 -47.60 14.59
C ASP A 269 -15.66 -47.26 14.32
N ASN A 270 -16.06 -47.30 13.04
CA ASN A 270 -17.36 -46.81 12.59
C ASN A 270 -18.52 -47.80 12.82
N ASP A 271 -18.21 -49.08 13.11
CA ASP A 271 -19.18 -50.13 13.42
C ASP A 271 -19.11 -50.67 14.87
N ASP A 272 -18.30 -50.03 15.73
CA ASP A 272 -18.09 -50.33 17.17
C ASP A 272 -17.56 -51.76 17.44
N ASP A 273 -16.83 -52.36 16.49
CA ASP A 273 -16.31 -53.74 16.60
C ASP A 273 -14.89 -53.87 17.19
N LYS A 274 -14.31 -52.72 17.59
CA LYS A 274 -12.96 -52.50 18.15
C LYS A 274 -11.83 -52.67 17.15
N LYS A 275 -12.12 -52.61 15.86
CA LYS A 275 -11.13 -52.56 14.79
C LYS A 275 -11.43 -51.32 13.95
N THR A 276 -10.38 -50.61 13.56
CA THR A 276 -10.52 -49.18 13.29
C THR A 276 -10.44 -48.80 11.83
N ASP A 277 -9.76 -49.59 10.99
CA ASP A 277 -9.44 -49.22 9.61
C ASP A 277 -8.87 -50.43 8.85
N TYR A 278 -8.69 -50.29 7.53
CA TYR A 278 -8.00 -51.26 6.68
C TYR A 278 -6.64 -51.72 7.25
N LYS A 279 -6.47 -53.05 7.32
CA LYS A 279 -5.40 -53.86 7.97
C LYS A 279 -5.69 -54.26 9.41
N GLU A 280 -6.38 -53.42 10.17
CA GLU A 280 -6.78 -53.75 11.53
C GLU A 280 -8.19 -54.35 11.55
N ASP A 281 -9.07 -53.88 10.68
CA ASP A 281 -10.40 -54.40 10.45
C ASP A 281 -10.49 -55.33 9.21
N PRO A 282 -10.93 -56.59 9.35
CA PRO A 282 -11.22 -57.50 8.26
C PRO A 282 -12.43 -57.13 7.38
N GLU A 283 -13.35 -56.28 7.83
CA GLU A 283 -14.50 -55.86 7.00
C GLU A 283 -14.10 -54.77 6.00
N CYS A 284 -13.11 -53.95 6.36
CA CYS A 284 -12.37 -53.12 5.42
C CYS A 284 -11.55 -53.94 4.43
N ASN A 285 -12.02 -54.00 3.19
CA ASN A 285 -11.35 -54.76 2.13
C ASN A 285 -10.15 -54.00 1.51
N ASN A 286 -10.15 -52.67 1.59
CA ASN A 286 -9.10 -51.78 1.06
C ASN A 286 -9.21 -50.36 1.64
N LEU A 287 -8.15 -49.56 1.49
CA LEU A 287 -8.14 -48.16 1.93
C LEU A 287 -9.30 -47.33 1.36
N PRO A 288 -9.67 -47.41 0.06
CA PRO A 288 -10.78 -46.61 -0.49
C PRO A 288 -12.19 -47.08 -0.12
N ASP A 289 -12.34 -48.12 0.70
CA ASP A 289 -13.64 -48.68 1.08
C ASP A 289 -14.42 -47.68 1.96
N LYS A 290 -15.70 -47.46 1.62
CA LYS A 290 -16.56 -46.41 2.22
C LYS A 290 -17.90 -46.96 2.72
N ASN A 291 -18.03 -48.28 2.74
CA ASN A 291 -19.35 -48.89 2.92
C ASN A 291 -19.30 -50.19 3.71
N SER A 292 -18.12 -50.56 4.22
CA SER A 292 -17.92 -51.81 4.95
C SER A 292 -17.85 -51.60 6.46
N GLU A 293 -17.52 -50.41 6.96
CA GLU A 293 -17.63 -50.09 8.40
C GLU A 293 -18.92 -49.34 8.77
N LEU A 294 -19.96 -49.41 7.94
CA LEU A 294 -21.24 -48.80 8.31
C LEU A 294 -21.82 -49.54 9.52
N PRO A 295 -22.44 -48.83 10.49
CA PRO A 295 -23.14 -49.46 11.60
C PRO A 295 -24.11 -50.49 11.05
N LYS A 296 -23.85 -51.77 11.31
CA LYS A 296 -24.75 -52.84 10.89
C LYS A 296 -26.07 -52.57 11.59
N ASN A 297 -27.05 -52.08 10.84
CA ASN A 297 -28.40 -51.83 11.33
C ASN A 297 -28.78 -53.02 12.20
N ILE A 298 -28.97 -52.76 13.50
CA ILE A 298 -29.45 -53.74 14.46
C ILE A 298 -30.63 -54.40 13.78
N SER A 299 -30.49 -55.67 13.43
CA SER A 299 -31.57 -56.47 12.90
C SER A 299 -32.68 -56.36 13.93
N THR A 300 -33.68 -55.54 13.60
CA THR A 300 -34.86 -55.44 14.44
C THR A 300 -35.53 -56.81 14.41
N PRO A 301 -35.89 -57.35 15.58
CA PRO A 301 -36.24 -58.75 15.77
C PRO A 301 -37.47 -59.19 14.97
#